data_AF-A0A835KYN4-F1
#
_entry.id   AF-A0A835KYN4-F1
#
_cell.length_a   1.000
_cell.length_b   1.000
_cell.length_c   1.000
_cell.angle_alpha   90.00
_cell.angle_beta   90.00
_cell.angle_gamma   90.00
#
_symmetry.space_group_name_H-M   'P 1'
#
loop_
_entity.id
_entity.type
_entity.pdbx_description
1 polymer ?
#
loop_
_entity_poly.entity_id
_entity_poly.type
_entity_poly.pdbx_seq_one_letter_code
_entity_poly.pdbx_strand_id
1 'polypeptide(L)'
;MTSIHRNRTSLTMEQQLNELVAESSREFKKFTRMSKADFEYLLNKVSPLIAKQDTQLRKAVPAKIRLAITLRYLASGDDFESLHFLFKVSPQLISQIIPEVCRALNKVLKDKIKVST
;
A
#
# COMPACT_ATOMS: atom_id res chain seq x y z
N MET A 1 -14.48 -13.62 -15.80
CA MET A 1 -13.71 -12.57 -15.09
C MET A 1 -14.63 -11.39 -14.86
N THR A 2 -14.93 -11.05 -13.60
CA THR A 2 -15.79 -9.92 -13.21
C THR A 2 -15.21 -8.59 -13.70
N SER A 3 -16.05 -7.71 -14.26
CA SER A 3 -15.64 -6.42 -14.85
C SER A 3 -14.89 -5.48 -13.89
N ILE A 4 -14.99 -5.71 -12.58
CA ILE A 4 -14.27 -4.97 -11.53
C ILE A 4 -12.74 -5.05 -11.72
N HIS A 5 -12.22 -6.16 -12.25
CA HIS A 5 -10.77 -6.31 -12.48
C HIS A 5 -10.30 -5.71 -13.81
N ARG A 6 -11.23 -5.30 -14.69
CA ARG A 6 -10.94 -4.82 -16.05
C ARG A 6 -10.53 -3.35 -16.10
N ASN A 7 -10.96 -2.55 -15.11
CA ASN A 7 -10.70 -1.11 -15.01
C ASN A 7 -9.62 -0.74 -13.97
N ARG A 8 -8.55 -1.53 -13.86
CA ARG A 8 -7.30 -1.08 -13.24
C ARG A 8 -6.52 -0.22 -14.24
N THR A 9 -7.06 0.93 -14.65
CA THR A 9 -6.29 1.89 -15.45
C THR A 9 -5.31 2.63 -14.53
N SER A 10 -4.11 2.96 -15.03
CA SER A 10 -3.09 3.74 -14.27
C SER A 10 -3.69 4.98 -13.62
N LEU A 11 -4.59 5.65 -14.37
CA LEU A 11 -5.28 6.85 -13.95
C LEU A 11 -6.11 6.63 -12.67
N THR A 12 -6.88 5.54 -12.56
CA THR A 12 -7.73 5.32 -11.38
C THR A 12 -6.94 5.03 -10.11
N MET A 13 -5.83 4.28 -10.20
CA MET A 13 -4.97 4.01 -9.04
C MET A 13 -4.27 5.28 -8.53
N GLU A 14 -3.76 6.10 -9.45
CA GLU A 14 -3.13 7.38 -9.12
C GLU A 14 -4.15 8.40 -8.60
N GLN A 15 -5.36 8.42 -9.15
CA GLN A 15 -6.47 9.25 -8.67
C GLN A 15 -6.90 8.85 -7.26
N GLN A 16 -7.13 7.55 -6.98
CA GLN A 16 -7.48 7.08 -5.64
C GLN A 16 -6.38 7.39 -4.61
N LEU A 17 -5.11 7.33 -5.03
CA LEU A 17 -3.98 7.68 -4.18
C LEU A 17 -3.86 9.18 -3.94
N ASN A 18 -4.09 9.98 -4.98
CA ASN A 18 -4.11 11.42 -4.87
C ASN A 18 -5.28 11.87 -4.01
N GLU A 19 -6.45 11.25 -4.09
CA GLU A 19 -7.56 11.51 -3.18
C GLU A 19 -7.18 11.18 -1.73
N LEU A 20 -6.66 9.97 -1.48
CA LEU A 20 -6.20 9.56 -0.15
C LEU A 20 -5.11 10.47 0.43
N VAL A 21 -4.18 10.95 -0.41
CA VAL A 21 -3.06 11.81 0.01
C VAL A 21 -3.45 13.28 0.02
N ALA A 22 -4.46 13.70 -0.74
CA ALA A 22 -5.00 15.07 -0.77
C ALA A 22 -6.03 15.30 0.33
N GLU A 23 -6.62 14.25 0.91
CA GLU A 23 -7.41 14.33 2.13
C GLU A 23 -6.67 15.08 3.23
N SER A 24 -7.41 15.73 4.14
CA SER A 24 -6.76 16.49 5.21
C SER A 24 -5.85 15.57 6.04
N SER A 25 -4.83 16.14 6.67
CA SER A 25 -3.84 15.35 7.44
C SER A 25 -4.47 14.43 8.49
N ARG A 26 -5.71 14.74 8.93
CA ARG A 26 -6.48 13.96 9.90
C ARG A 26 -7.07 12.67 9.32
N GLU A 27 -7.68 12.70 8.15
CA GLU A 27 -8.30 11.52 7.53
C GLU A 27 -7.23 10.53 7.09
N PHE A 28 -6.16 11.01 6.44
CA PHE A 28 -5.02 10.15 6.10
C PHE A 28 -4.42 9.45 7.32
N LYS A 29 -4.27 10.17 8.44
CA LYS A 29 -3.79 9.59 9.69
C LYS A 29 -4.78 8.61 10.30
N LYS A 30 -6.09 8.83 10.19
CA LYS A 30 -7.08 7.83 10.62
C LYS A 30 -7.01 6.57 9.75
N PHE A 31 -6.81 6.75 8.45
CA PHE A 31 -6.74 5.67 7.48
C PHE A 31 -5.50 4.78 7.64
N THR A 32 -4.32 5.40 7.75
CA THR A 32 -3.01 4.72 7.79
C THR A 32 -2.45 4.55 9.21
N ARG A 33 -3.05 5.18 10.22
CA ARG A 33 -2.50 5.35 11.60
C ARG A 33 -1.15 6.08 11.64
N MET A 34 -0.81 6.82 10.59
CA MET A 34 0.50 7.43 10.39
C MET A 34 0.39 8.86 9.87
N SER A 35 1.36 9.73 10.19
CA SER A 35 1.42 11.05 9.58
C SER A 35 1.83 10.95 8.10
N LYS A 36 1.51 11.97 7.28
CA LYS A 36 1.96 12.01 5.88
C LYS A 36 3.49 12.01 5.78
N ALA A 37 4.16 12.77 6.66
CA ALA A 37 5.61 12.85 6.69
C ALA A 37 6.27 11.50 6.99
N ASP A 38 5.76 10.76 7.99
CA ASP A 38 6.26 9.43 8.32
C ASP A 38 5.98 8.43 7.19
N PHE A 39 4.82 8.54 6.54
CA PHE A 39 4.48 7.71 5.41
C PHE A 39 5.43 7.94 4.23
N GLU A 40 5.73 9.20 3.88
CA GLU A 40 6.69 9.53 2.82
C GLU A 40 8.11 9.09 3.18
N TYR A 41 8.51 9.27 4.44
CA TYR A 41 9.77 8.76 4.95
C TYR A 41 9.90 7.24 4.76
N LEU A 42 8.88 6.48 5.18
CA LEU A 42 8.85 5.03 5.01
C LEU A 42 8.83 4.65 3.53
N LEU A 43 8.01 5.33 2.73
CA LEU A 43 7.89 5.09 1.29
C LEU A 43 9.26 5.19 0.61
N ASN A 44 10.03 6.23 0.90
CA ASN A 44 11.37 6.41 0.33
C ASN A 44 12.33 5.27 0.73
N LYS A 45 12.19 4.73 1.94
CA LYS A 45 13.01 3.61 2.41
C LYS A 45 12.60 2.26 1.82
N VAL A 46 11.30 1.99 1.69
CA VAL A 46 10.80 0.68 1.23
C VAL A 46 10.69 0.59 -0.29
N SER A 47 10.50 1.71 -1.01
CA SER A 47 10.28 1.72 -2.46
C SER A 47 11.31 0.91 -3.25
N PRO A 48 12.63 1.00 -2.98
CA PRO A 48 13.62 0.19 -3.69
C PRO A 48 13.44 -1.33 -3.53
N LEU A 49 12.73 -1.77 -2.49
CA LEU A 49 12.51 -3.19 -2.18
C LEU A 49 11.18 -3.73 -2.70
N ILE A 50 10.18 -2.86 -2.84
CA ILE A 50 8.78 -3.27 -3.15
C ILE A 50 8.30 -2.78 -4.52
N ALA A 51 9.04 -1.90 -5.18
CA ALA A 51 8.72 -1.46 -6.53
C ALA A 51 8.79 -2.65 -7.51
N LYS A 52 7.84 -2.70 -8.44
CA LYS A 52 7.80 -3.68 -9.53
C LYS A 52 7.79 -2.93 -10.86
N GLN A 53 8.29 -3.58 -11.89
CA GLN A 53 8.30 -3.03 -13.25
C GLN A 53 6.98 -3.31 -13.95
N ASP A 54 6.57 -2.37 -14.81
CA ASP A 54 5.47 -2.59 -15.72
C ASP A 54 5.79 -3.72 -16.71
N THR A 55 4.76 -4.46 -17.09
CA THR A 55 4.85 -5.47 -18.15
C THR A 55 4.04 -5.02 -19.35
N GLN A 56 4.30 -5.59 -20.53
CA GLN A 56 3.56 -5.28 -21.75
C GLN A 56 2.04 -5.52 -21.61
N LEU A 57 1.64 -6.48 -20.76
CA LEU A 57 0.24 -6.83 -20.55
C LEU A 57 -0.43 -6.03 -19.42
N ARG A 58 0.33 -5.57 -18.43
CA ARG A 58 -0.23 -4.93 -17.23
C ARG A 58 0.78 -4.02 -16.53
N LYS A 59 0.28 -2.86 -16.07
CA LYS A 59 1.02 -1.97 -15.17
C LYS A 59 1.18 -2.55 -13.76
N ALA A 60 2.34 -2.37 -13.18
CA ALA A 60 2.63 -2.73 -11.81
C ALA A 60 1.80 -1.88 -10.83
N VAL A 61 1.47 -2.47 -9.68
CA VAL A 61 0.90 -1.70 -8.57
C VAL A 61 2.03 -0.82 -8.00
N PRO A 62 1.89 0.52 -7.96
CA PRO A 62 2.94 1.41 -7.47
C PRO A 62 3.35 1.12 -6.03
N ALA A 63 4.63 1.34 -5.69
CA ALA A 63 5.15 1.12 -4.34
C ALA A 63 4.33 1.86 -3.25
N LYS A 64 3.88 3.08 -3.56
CA LYS A 64 3.04 3.89 -2.67
C LYS A 64 1.69 3.24 -2.36
N ILE A 65 1.04 2.63 -3.36
CA ILE A 65 -0.20 1.85 -3.17
C ILE A 65 0.07 0.58 -2.38
N ARG A 66 1.15 -0.15 -2.70
CA ARG A 66 1.54 -1.37 -1.98
C ARG A 66 1.73 -1.09 -0.48
N LEU A 67 2.39 0.02 -0.16
CA LEU A 67 2.56 0.47 1.21
C LEU A 67 1.21 0.87 1.86
N ALA A 68 0.38 1.65 1.17
CA ALA A 68 -0.93 2.08 1.69
C ALA A 68 -1.87 0.90 1.99
N ILE A 69 -1.95 -0.10 1.09
CA ILE A 69 -2.71 -1.34 1.29
C ILE A 69 -2.25 -2.04 2.57
N THR A 70 -0.94 -2.18 2.74
CA THR A 70 -0.36 -2.90 3.88
C THR A 70 -0.61 -2.15 5.19
N LEU A 71 -0.39 -0.84 5.22
CA LEU A 71 -0.67 -0.04 6.42
C LEU A 71 -2.15 -0.04 6.77
N ARG A 72 -3.05 0.01 5.79
CA ARG A 72 -4.48 -0.09 6.03
C ARG A 72 -4.85 -1.44 6.65
N TYR A 73 -4.32 -2.54 6.09
CA TYR A 73 -4.50 -3.88 6.64
C TYR A 73 -4.02 -3.97 8.10
N LEU A 74 -2.82 -3.47 8.39
CA LEU A 74 -2.26 -3.48 9.75
C LEU A 74 -3.03 -2.57 10.72
N ALA A 75 -3.62 -1.49 10.22
CA ALA A 75 -4.33 -0.50 11.04
C ALA A 75 -5.73 -0.95 11.47
N SER A 76 -6.42 -1.77 10.67
CA SER A 76 -7.81 -2.14 10.91
C SER A 76 -8.08 -3.63 10.99
N GLY A 77 -7.20 -4.47 10.43
CA GLY A 77 -7.44 -5.91 10.32
C GLY A 77 -8.48 -6.29 9.25
N ASP A 78 -8.75 -5.42 8.27
CA ASP A 78 -9.70 -5.68 7.19
C ASP A 78 -9.34 -6.97 6.42
N ASP A 79 -10.34 -7.70 5.92
CA ASP A 79 -10.10 -8.84 5.04
C ASP A 79 -9.67 -8.42 3.63
N PHE A 80 -9.19 -9.38 2.84
CA PHE A 80 -8.68 -9.11 1.49
C PHE A 80 -9.78 -8.69 0.49
N GLU A 81 -11.04 -9.06 0.74
CA GLU A 81 -12.16 -8.64 -0.11
C GLU A 81 -12.51 -7.17 0.10
N SER A 82 -12.52 -6.72 1.36
CA SER A 82 -12.71 -5.31 1.71
C SER A 82 -11.62 -4.44 1.09
N LEU A 83 -10.36 -4.88 1.20
CA LEU A 83 -9.24 -4.21 0.55
C LEU A 83 -9.31 -4.26 -0.98
N HIS A 84 -9.88 -5.33 -1.55
CA HIS A 84 -10.12 -5.43 -2.98
C HIS A 84 -11.09 -4.34 -3.46
N PHE A 85 -12.21 -4.15 -2.78
CA PHE A 85 -13.17 -3.11 -3.15
C PHE A 85 -12.60 -1.71 -3.01
N LEU A 86 -11.76 -1.48 -2.00
CA LEU A 86 -11.16 -0.19 -1.72
C LEU A 86 -10.08 0.20 -2.74
N PHE A 87 -9.09 -0.67 -2.95
CA PHE A 87 -7.93 -0.38 -3.79
C PHE A 87 -8.08 -0.88 -5.24
N LYS A 88 -9.18 -1.55 -5.56
CA LYS A 88 -9.37 -2.25 -6.85
C LYS A 88 -8.21 -3.20 -7.17
N VAL A 89 -7.62 -3.81 -6.13
CA VAL A 89 -6.56 -4.80 -6.25
C VAL A 89 -7.13 -6.19 -5.98
N SER A 90 -6.88 -7.17 -6.85
CA SER A 90 -7.34 -8.56 -6.67
C SER A 90 -6.85 -9.14 -5.32
N PRO A 91 -7.68 -9.87 -4.57
CA PRO A 91 -7.31 -10.48 -3.28
C PRO A 91 -6.03 -11.32 -3.35
N GLN A 92 -5.83 -12.06 -4.45
CA GLN A 92 -4.62 -12.88 -4.66
C GLN A 92 -3.34 -12.04 -4.77
N LEU A 93 -3.44 -10.80 -5.26
CA LEU A 93 -2.28 -9.91 -5.32
C LEU A 93 -2.07 -9.20 -3.98
N ILE A 94 -3.15 -8.86 -3.28
CA ILE A 94 -3.09 -8.29 -1.92
C ILE A 94 -2.37 -9.26 -0.97
N SER A 95 -2.72 -10.55 -1.02
CA SER A 95 -2.10 -11.58 -0.18
C SER A 95 -0.59 -11.75 -0.45
N GLN A 96 -0.10 -11.34 -1.61
CA GLN A 96 1.33 -11.30 -1.93
C GLN A 96 1.99 -9.97 -1.52
N ILE A 97 1.29 -8.85 -1.72
CA ILE A 97 1.77 -7.50 -1.40
C ILE A 97 2.05 -7.37 0.09
N ILE A 98 1.08 -7.71 0.94
CA ILE A 98 1.16 -7.50 2.39
C ILE A 98 2.43 -8.12 2.99
N PRO A 99 2.71 -9.43 2.83
CA PRO A 99 3.92 -10.02 3.41
C PRO A 99 5.22 -9.50 2.77
N GLU A 100 5.20 -9.13 1.48
CA GLU A 100 6.37 -8.51 0.82
C GLU A 100 6.71 -7.16 1.47
N VAL A 101 5.71 -6.32 1.67
CA VAL A 101 5.87 -5.00 2.29
C VAL A 101 6.24 -5.13 3.77
N CYS A 102 5.63 -6.05 4.52
CA CYS A 102 6.01 -6.31 5.91
C CYS A 102 7.48 -6.74 6.04
N ARG A 103 7.98 -7.59 5.15
CA ARG A 103 9.41 -7.95 5.12
C ARG A 103 10.29 -6.74 4.82
N ALA A 104 9.89 -5.89 3.87
CA ALA A 104 10.63 -4.66 3.57
C ALA A 104 10.63 -3.70 4.77
N LEU A 105 9.51 -3.52 5.45
CA LEU A 105 9.39 -2.70 6.66
C LEU A 105 10.31 -3.21 7.77
N ASN A 106 10.28 -4.51 8.08
CA ASN A 106 11.16 -5.11 9.08
C ASN A 106 12.64 -4.92 8.72
N LYS A 107 12.99 -5.01 7.44
CA LYS A 107 14.37 -4.79 6.97
C LYS A 107 14.82 -3.34 7.17
N VAL A 108 14.02 -2.35 6.78
CA VAL A 108 14.41 -0.94 6.83
C VAL A 108 14.29 -0.33 8.23
N LEU A 109 13.45 -0.91 9.10
CA LEU A 109 13.23 -0.45 10.47
C LEU A 109 13.98 -1.27 11.52
N LYS A 110 14.78 -2.26 11.12
CA LYS A 110 15.48 -3.17 12.04
C LYS A 110 16.19 -2.44 13.18
N ASP A 111 16.92 -1.38 12.88
CA ASP A 111 17.72 -0.62 13.86
C ASP A 111 16.88 0.34 14.72
N LYS A 112 15.58 0.48 14.42
CA LYS A 112 14.63 1.32 15.16
C LYS A 112 13.78 0.54 16.14
N ILE A 113 13.74 -0.79 16.02
CA ILE A 113 12.99 -1.66 16.92
C ILE A 113 13.84 -1.90 18.18
N LYS A 114 13.49 -1.22 19.27
CA LYS A 114 14.03 -1.51 20.60
C LYS A 114 13.09 -2.50 21.28
N VAL A 115 13.45 -3.78 21.26
CA VAL A 115 12.80 -4.76 22.14
C VAL A 115 13.53 -4.67 23.47
N SER A 116 12.83 -4.29 24.55
CA SER A 116 13.39 -4.42 25.89
C SER A 116 13.62 -5.91 26.12
N THR A 117 14.89 -6.31 26.16
CA THR A 117 15.29 -7.65 26.60
C THR A 117 15.14 -7.73 28.11
#